data_AF-A0A512L8T4-F1
#
_entry.id   AF-A0A512L8T4-F1
#
_cell.length_a   1.000
_cell.length_b   1.000
_cell.length_c   1.000
_cell.angle_alpha   90.00
_cell.angle_beta   90.00
_cell.angle_gamma   90.00
#
_symmetry.space_group_name_H-M   'P 1'
#
loop_
_entity.id
_entity.type
_entity.pdbx_description
1 polymer ?
#
loop_
_entity_poly.entity_id
_entity_poly.type
_entity_poly.pdbx_seq_one_letter_code
_entity_poly.pdbx_strand_id
1 'polypeptide(L)'
;MSEAAETSAHHSLRIACASLYLSRELCDLYLPGISAIALLNRDGCVFLLPLHGATAGGLLLKMRNAHGDRVAHALEFLRTLGIDADTPEHSYRVRWVPDIAGLLLEGLNAAGQSVQPVSEKMHTKFA
;
A
#
# COMPACT_ATOMS: atom_id res chain seq x y z
N MET A 1 5.87 -32.49 -3.70
CA MET A 1 7.12 -32.19 -4.43
C MET A 1 7.19 -30.69 -4.62
N SER A 2 8.22 -30.09 -4.02
CA SER A 2 8.78 -28.76 -4.25
C SER A 2 7.88 -27.53 -4.08
N GLU A 3 7.79 -27.07 -2.82
CA GLU A 3 8.53 -25.87 -2.36
C GLU A 3 8.92 -24.90 -3.49
N ALA A 4 7.98 -24.05 -3.88
CA ALA A 4 8.32 -22.79 -4.52
C ALA A 4 8.81 -21.86 -3.40
N ALA A 5 10.13 -21.68 -3.33
CA ALA A 5 10.74 -20.62 -2.57
C ALA A 5 10.12 -19.29 -3.03
N GLU A 6 9.11 -18.84 -2.29
CA GLU A 6 8.42 -17.57 -2.49
C GLU A 6 9.47 -16.49 -2.23
N THR A 7 10.12 -16.07 -3.32
CA THR A 7 11.14 -15.02 -3.32
C THR A 7 10.46 -13.77 -2.80
N SER A 8 10.56 -13.56 -1.49
CA SER A 8 9.88 -12.51 -0.75
C SER A 8 10.68 -11.23 -0.94
N ALA A 9 10.69 -10.73 -2.18
CA ALA A 9 11.02 -9.35 -2.43
C ALA A 9 9.92 -8.53 -1.73
N HIS A 10 10.26 -8.02 -0.54
CA HIS A 10 9.40 -7.11 0.20
C HIS A 10 9.35 -5.79 -0.56
N HIS A 11 8.35 -5.65 -1.44
CA HIS A 11 8.08 -4.39 -2.11
C HIS A 11 7.47 -3.42 -1.11
N SER A 12 7.70 -2.12 -1.30
CA SER A 12 7.14 -1.08 -0.44
C SER A 12 6.69 0.11 -1.25
N LEU A 13 5.74 0.86 -0.69
CA LEU A 13 5.37 2.18 -1.17
C LEU A 13 5.50 3.18 -0.03
N ARG A 14 5.66 4.46 -0.35
CA ARG A 14 5.77 5.53 0.63
C ARG A 14 4.53 6.41 0.62
N ILE A 15 4.03 6.76 1.80
CA ILE A 15 2.99 7.77 1.98
C ILE A 15 3.65 9.03 2.54
N ALA A 16 3.49 10.15 1.85
CA ALA A 16 3.97 11.46 2.30
C ALA A 16 3.13 12.56 1.64
N CYS A 17 2.94 13.70 2.33
CA CYS A 17 2.23 14.86 1.77
C CYS A 17 0.92 14.46 1.05
N ALA A 18 0.09 13.66 1.74
CA ALA A 18 -1.19 13.18 1.25
C ALA A 18 -1.15 12.40 -0.10
N SER A 19 -0.03 11.76 -0.40
CA SER A 19 0.20 11.07 -1.66
C SER A 19 0.89 9.72 -1.48
N LEU A 20 0.56 8.78 -2.36
CA LEU A 20 1.23 7.49 -2.50
C LEU A 20 2.37 7.65 -3.52
N TYR A 21 3.57 7.27 -3.12
CA TYR A 21 4.75 7.21 -3.97
C TYR A 21 5.12 5.76 -4.22
N LEU A 22 5.13 5.37 -5.49
CA LEU A 22 5.39 4.03 -5.96
C LEU A 22 6.67 4.04 -6.79
N SER A 23 7.58 3.10 -6.52
CA SER A 23 8.77 2.96 -7.35
C SER A 23 8.42 2.42 -8.73
N ARG A 24 9.29 2.65 -9.71
CA ARG A 24 9.18 2.04 -11.03
C ARG A 24 9.02 0.52 -10.95
N GLU A 25 9.83 -0.16 -10.13
CA GLU A 25 9.83 -1.63 -10.03
C GLU A 25 8.49 -2.16 -9.54
N LEU A 26 7.88 -1.52 -8.53
CA LEU A 26 6.56 -1.89 -8.04
C LEU A 26 5.49 -1.67 -9.10
N CYS A 27 5.58 -0.57 -9.87
CA CYS A 27 4.64 -0.27 -10.94
C CYS A 27 4.77 -1.26 -12.11
N ASP A 28 5.99 -1.58 -12.53
CA ASP A 28 6.26 -2.51 -13.62
C ASP A 28 5.78 -3.93 -13.27
N LEU A 29 5.87 -4.32 -11.99
CA LEU A 29 5.46 -5.64 -11.52
C LEU A 29 3.94 -5.78 -11.32
N TYR A 30 3.29 -4.83 -10.65
CA TYR A 30 1.89 -4.98 -10.23
C TYR A 30 0.90 -4.12 -10.99
N LEU A 31 1.36 -3.07 -11.67
CA LEU A 31 0.52 -2.06 -12.32
C LEU A 31 0.92 -1.83 -13.80
N PRO A 32 1.24 -2.87 -14.60
CA PRO A 32 1.71 -2.68 -15.96
C PRO A 32 0.60 -2.06 -16.83
N GLY A 33 0.91 -0.93 -17.46
CA GLY A 33 -0.04 -0.20 -18.31
C GLY A 33 -1.18 0.50 -17.56
N ILE A 34 -1.15 0.52 -16.22
CA ILE A 34 -2.21 1.13 -15.41
C ILE A 34 -2.01 2.64 -15.28
N SER A 35 -3.09 3.39 -15.53
CA SER A 35 -3.14 4.84 -15.39
C SER A 35 -3.90 5.31 -14.16
N ALA A 36 -4.74 4.48 -13.56
CA ALA A 36 -5.55 4.82 -12.40
C ALA A 36 -5.61 3.67 -11.38
N ILE A 37 -5.72 4.03 -10.11
CA ILE A 37 -5.85 3.08 -9.00
C ILE A 37 -7.05 3.45 -8.13
N ALA A 38 -7.63 2.47 -7.45
CA ALA A 38 -8.55 2.70 -6.34
C ALA A 38 -7.84 2.38 -5.02
N LEU A 39 -8.24 3.09 -3.97
CA LEU A 39 -7.92 2.72 -2.59
C LEU A 39 -9.19 2.26 -1.90
N LEU A 40 -9.09 1.14 -1.19
CA LEU A 40 -10.23 0.51 -0.56
C LEU A 40 -9.86 0.13 0.86
N ASN A 41 -10.69 0.57 1.81
CA ASN A 41 -10.62 0.13 3.20
C ASN A 41 -11.68 -0.94 3.39
N ARG A 42 -11.27 -2.17 3.69
CA ARG A 42 -12.15 -3.32 3.90
C ARG A 42 -11.65 -4.14 5.05
N ASP A 43 -12.53 -4.40 6.00
CA ASP A 43 -12.25 -5.20 7.19
C ASP A 43 -11.01 -4.70 7.97
N GLY A 44 -10.78 -3.38 7.95
CA GLY A 44 -9.63 -2.73 8.61
C GLY A 44 -8.33 -2.81 7.83
N CYS A 45 -8.32 -3.39 6.64
CA CYS A 45 -7.17 -3.47 5.75
C CYS A 45 -7.28 -2.46 4.59
N VAL A 46 -6.16 -1.86 4.20
CA VAL A 46 -6.09 -0.96 3.06
C VAL A 46 -5.52 -1.67 1.85
N PHE A 47 -6.27 -1.63 0.75
CA PHE A 47 -5.89 -2.19 -0.53
C PHE A 47 -5.74 -1.11 -1.58
N LEU A 48 -4.75 -1.28 -2.45
CA LEU A 48 -4.58 -0.56 -3.71
C LEU A 48 -4.96 -1.49 -4.86
N LEU A 49 -5.95 -1.10 -5.65
CA LEU A 49 -6.45 -1.90 -6.77
C LEU A 49 -6.10 -1.23 -8.11
N PRO A 50 -5.51 -1.94 -9.07
CA PRO A 50 -5.37 -1.45 -10.43
C PRO A 50 -6.73 -1.30 -11.11
N LEU A 51 -6.96 -0.17 -11.76
CA LEU A 51 -8.16 0.06 -12.55
C LEU A 51 -7.83 -0.01 -14.03
N HIS A 52 -8.59 -0.85 -14.75
CA HIS A 52 -8.43 -1.03 -16.19
C HIS A 52 -9.48 -0.20 -16.94
N GLY A 53 -9.04 0.50 -18.00
CA GLY A 53 -9.91 1.27 -18.90
C GLY A 53 -10.02 2.76 -18.55
N ALA A 54 -10.25 3.59 -19.58
CA ALA A 54 -10.27 5.06 -19.49
C ALA A 54 -11.51 5.65 -18.79
N THR A 55 -12.52 4.83 -18.47
CA THR A 55 -13.79 5.23 -17.85
C THR A 55 -13.89 4.85 -16.37
N ALA A 56 -12.94 4.09 -15.84
CA ALA A 56 -12.87 3.78 -14.42
C ALA A 56 -12.37 5.04 -13.68
N GLY A 57 -13.29 5.77 -13.04
CA GLY A 57 -12.91 6.83 -12.09
C GLY A 57 -11.93 6.30 -11.04
N GLY A 58 -11.21 7.17 -10.34
CA GLY A 58 -10.23 6.75 -9.34
C GLY A 58 -9.12 7.76 -9.14
N LEU A 59 -8.02 7.34 -8.53
CA LEU A 59 -6.84 8.16 -8.32
C LEU A 59 -5.92 8.04 -9.53
N LEU A 60 -5.63 9.17 -10.17
CA LEU A 60 -4.71 9.23 -11.30
C LEU A 60 -3.28 8.88 -10.84
N LEU A 61 -2.68 7.88 -11.46
CA LEU A 61 -1.31 7.45 -11.23
C LEU A 61 -0.38 8.22 -12.17
N LYS A 62 0.16 9.35 -11.70
CA LYS A 62 0.98 10.27 -12.50
C LYS A 62 2.43 9.79 -12.57
N MET A 63 3.13 10.13 -13.65
CA MET A 63 4.59 10.00 -13.70
C MET A 63 5.22 11.04 -12.76
N ARG A 64 6.08 10.60 -11.86
CA ARG A 64 6.78 11.47 -10.90
C ARG A 64 8.09 11.99 -11.45
N ASN A 65 8.85 11.12 -12.13
CA ASN A 65 10.19 11.43 -12.64
C ASN A 65 10.50 10.61 -13.90
N ALA A 66 11.61 10.93 -14.55
CA ALA A 66 12.08 10.24 -15.77
C ALA A 66 12.54 8.80 -15.52
N HIS A 67 12.74 8.38 -14.26
CA HIS A 67 13.06 6.99 -13.92
C HIS A 67 11.83 6.07 -14.01
N GLY A 68 10.62 6.63 -14.07
CA GLY A 68 9.37 5.86 -14.16
C GLY A 68 8.66 5.67 -12.82
N ASP A 69 9.13 6.30 -11.74
CA ASP A 69 8.39 6.32 -10.47
C ASP A 69 7.04 7.00 -10.67
N ARG A 70 6.05 6.57 -9.87
CA ARG A 70 4.69 7.06 -9.98
C ARG A 70 4.21 7.67 -8.67
N VAL A 71 3.25 8.58 -8.79
CA VAL A 71 2.61 9.23 -7.64
C VAL A 71 1.10 9.32 -7.85
N ALA A 72 0.34 9.05 -6.79
CA ALA A 72 -1.11 9.25 -6.75
C ALA A 72 -1.46 10.13 -5.55
N HIS A 73 -2.16 11.23 -5.77
CA HIS A 73 -2.72 12.04 -4.67
C HIS A 73 -3.93 11.33 -4.10
N ALA A 74 -3.97 11.19 -2.77
CA ALA A 74 -4.97 10.38 -2.08
C ALA A 74 -5.51 11.08 -0.81
N LEU A 75 -5.44 12.41 -0.74
CA LEU A 75 -5.74 13.21 0.46
C LEU A 75 -7.04 12.81 1.14
N GLU A 76 -8.15 12.80 0.40
CA GLU A 76 -9.47 12.51 0.97
C GLU A 76 -9.54 11.10 1.55
N PHE A 77 -8.96 10.10 0.88
CA PHE A 77 -8.90 8.74 1.39
C PHE A 77 -7.99 8.62 2.62
N LEU A 78 -6.79 9.20 2.57
CA LEU A 78 -5.81 9.15 3.67
C LEU A 78 -6.35 9.84 4.94
N ARG A 79 -7.11 10.92 4.79
CA ARG A 79 -7.81 11.57 5.90
C ARG A 79 -8.81 10.67 6.60
N THR A 80 -9.50 9.79 5.87
CA THR A 80 -10.39 8.78 6.49
C THR A 80 -9.62 7.78 7.37
N LEU A 81 -8.31 7.67 7.16
CA LEU A 81 -7.40 6.87 7.97
C LEU A 81 -6.67 7.70 9.02
N GLY A 82 -6.97 8.99 9.18
CA GLY A 82 -6.25 9.89 10.09
C GLY A 82 -4.83 10.28 9.64
N ILE A 83 -4.53 10.13 8.34
CA ILE A 83 -3.26 10.55 7.74
C ILE A 83 -3.48 11.87 6.98
N ASP A 84 -2.94 12.95 7.52
CA ASP A 84 -2.97 14.28 6.93
C ASP A 84 -1.68 14.62 6.17
N ALA A 85 -1.65 15.79 5.51
CA ALA A 85 -0.51 16.22 4.70
C ALA A 85 0.76 16.51 5.52
N ASP A 86 0.61 16.84 6.80
CA ASP A 86 1.66 17.08 7.79
C ASP A 86 2.09 15.82 8.55
N THR A 87 1.38 14.69 8.34
CA THR A 87 1.79 13.41 8.92
C THR A 87 3.18 13.02 8.39
N PRO A 88 4.12 12.59 9.28
CA PRO A 88 5.45 12.16 8.86
C PRO A 88 5.39 11.09 7.78
N GLU A 89 6.35 11.13 6.87
CA GLU A 89 6.41 10.11 5.82
C GLU A 89 6.58 8.71 6.42
N HIS A 90 5.90 7.74 5.81
CA HIS A 90 6.00 6.35 6.23
C HIS A 90 6.06 5.42 5.02
N SER A 91 6.91 4.40 5.12
CA SER A 91 7.02 3.36 4.12
C SER A 91 6.26 2.12 4.60
N TYR A 92 5.33 1.66 3.76
CA TYR A 92 4.52 0.48 4.02
C TYR A 92 4.97 -0.64 3.11
N ARG A 93 5.14 -1.84 3.69
CA ARG A 93 5.30 -3.04 2.88
C ARG A 93 4.01 -3.33 2.13
N VAL A 94 4.14 -3.88 0.94
CA VAL A 94 3.01 -4.30 0.14
C VAL A 94 3.09 -5.76 -0.25
N ARG A 95 1.93 -6.41 -0.30
CA ARG A 95 1.80 -7.79 -0.75
C ARG A 95 0.61 -7.92 -1.69
N TRP A 96 0.81 -8.62 -2.80
CA TRP A 96 -0.29 -8.93 -3.71
C TRP A 96 -1.25 -9.95 -3.07
N VAL A 97 -2.54 -9.67 -3.16
CA VAL A 97 -3.62 -10.56 -2.71
C VAL A 97 -4.42 -10.98 -3.94
N PRO A 98 -4.25 -12.22 -4.43
CA PRO A 98 -4.89 -12.70 -5.66
C PRO A 98 -6.42 -12.56 -5.65
N ASP A 99 -7.06 -12.89 -4.52
CA ASP A 99 -8.52 -12.92 -4.39
C ASP A 99 -9.19 -11.55 -4.56
N ILE A 100 -8.45 -10.47 -4.30
CA ILE A 100 -8.92 -9.08 -4.44
C ILE A 100 -8.30 -8.42 -5.69
N ALA A 101 -7.36 -9.11 -6.36
CA ALA A 101 -6.54 -8.57 -7.43
C ALA A 101 -5.95 -7.19 -7.09
N GLY A 102 -5.37 -7.08 -5.89
CA GLY A 102 -4.86 -5.81 -5.36
C GLY A 102 -3.68 -5.97 -4.41
N LEU A 103 -3.02 -4.85 -4.14
CA LEU A 103 -1.91 -4.73 -3.19
C LEU A 103 -2.44 -4.38 -1.81
N LEU A 104 -2.22 -5.25 -0.82
CA LEU A 104 -2.43 -4.94 0.59
C LEU A 104 -1.28 -4.06 1.11
N LEU A 105 -1.59 -2.97 1.79
CA LEU A 105 -0.62 -2.14 2.51
C LEU A 105 -0.51 -2.66 3.95
N GLU A 106 0.58 -3.36 4.25
CA GLU A 106 0.79 -4.00 5.54
C GLU A 106 1.03 -2.95 6.63
N GLY A 107 0.34 -3.09 7.76
CA GLY A 107 0.47 -2.18 8.89
C GLY A 107 -0.27 -0.85 8.70
N LEU A 108 -1.02 -0.66 7.60
CA LEU A 108 -1.95 0.45 7.45
C LEU A 108 -3.38 -0.03 7.69
N ASN A 109 -4.00 0.47 8.76
CA ASN A 109 -5.40 0.17 9.08
C ASN A 109 -6.26 1.44 9.13
N ALA A 110 -7.57 1.23 9.21
CA ALA A 110 -8.58 2.29 9.34
C ALA A 110 -8.35 3.28 10.51
N ALA A 111 -7.48 2.93 11.46
CA ALA A 111 -7.15 3.74 12.62
C ALA A 111 -5.86 4.57 12.45
N GLY A 112 -5.23 4.57 11.28
CA GLY A 112 -4.03 5.38 10.99
C GLY A 112 -2.77 4.95 11.72
N GLN A 113 -2.78 3.78 12.37
CA GLN A 113 -1.67 3.32 13.17
C GLN A 113 -0.81 2.34 12.40
N SER A 114 0.49 2.65 12.28
CA SER A 114 1.54 1.67 12.02
C SER A 114 1.50 0.64 13.15
N VAL A 115 0.98 -0.56 12.86
CA VAL A 115 0.99 -1.67 13.82
C VAL A 115 2.43 -2.16 13.93
N GLN A 116 3.14 -1.79 15.01
CA GLN A 116 4.34 -2.52 15.38
C GLN A 116 3.98 -3.98 15.69
N PRO A 117 4.80 -4.97 15.28
CA PRO A 117 4.58 -6.33 15.73
C PRO A 117 4.71 -6.34 17.25
N VAL A 118 3.61 -6.68 17.94
CA VAL A 118 3.64 -6.92 19.38
C VAL A 118 4.59 -8.09 19.60
N SER A 119 5.79 -7.78 20.10
CA SER A 119 6.68 -8.76 20.67
C SER A 119 6.00 -9.32 21.91
N GLU A 120 5.48 -10.53 21.77
CA GLU A 120 4.81 -11.29 22.82
C GLU A 120 5.80 -11.56 23.95
N LYS A 121 5.92 -10.60 24.89
CA LYS A 121 6.58 -10.84 26.17
C LYS A 121 5.59 -11.59 27.06
N MET A 122 5.58 -12.91 26.91
CA MET A 122 4.99 -13.80 27.90
C MET A 122 5.84 -13.74 29.18
N HIS A 123 5.54 -12.76 30.03
CA HIS A 123 5.94 -12.77 31.44
C HIS A 123 5.03 -13.77 32.15
N THR A 124 5.45 -15.04 32.18
CA THR A 124 4.91 -15.99 33.14
C THR A 124 5.58 -15.70 34.49
N LYS A 125 4.83 -15.09 35.41
CA LYS A 125 5.12 -15.16 36.84
C LYS A 125 3.88 -15.65 37.58
N PHE A 126 4.16 -16.31 38.70
CA PHE A 126 3.28 -16.81 39.76
C PHE A 126 2.70 -18.21 39.46
N ALA A 127 2.89 -19.24 40.27
CA ALA A 127 3.32 -19.34 41.67
C ALA A 127 4.15 -20.61 41.92
#